data_AF-A0A528HDP6-F1
#
_entry.id   AF-A0A528HDP6-F1
#
_cell.length_a   1.000
_cell.length_b   1.000
_cell.length_c   1.000
_cell.angle_alpha   90.00
_cell.angle_beta   90.00
_cell.angle_gamma   90.00
#
_symmetry.space_group_name_H-M   'P 1'
#
loop_
_entity.id
_entity.type
_entity.pdbx_description
1 polymer ?
#
loop_
_entity_poly.entity_id
_entity_poly.type
_entity_poly.pdbx_seq_one_letter_code
_entity_poly.pdbx_strand_id
1 'polypeptide(L)'
;PGLFIALAFMVFNHVHAVRHGYNPPSPMDFRKIAITGVNAILPMLTPVILLVGIVDGYFTPTEAAAIAALYTLFLAVILYRTILLTELPGIIVDTARTSGTILFIAATAKLAAWVFTYDGLPQQVATLLGAISTGPTMVLILVFLFLIVVGMFMDAIAAMFILIPVLLPPAVSLGVDPM
;
A
#
# COMPACT_ATOMS: atom_id res chain seq x y z
N PRO A 1 4.36 -9.74 11.39
CA PRO A 1 3.37 -9.59 10.29
C PRO A 1 3.90 -10.11 8.93
N GLY A 2 5.06 -9.63 8.46
CA GLY A 2 5.61 -10.03 7.15
C GLY A 2 5.87 -11.54 7.01
N LEU A 3 6.49 -12.18 8.00
CA LEU A 3 6.71 -13.63 8.01
C LEU A 3 5.39 -14.42 7.98
N PHE A 4 4.37 -13.96 8.72
CA PHE A 4 3.06 -14.59 8.74
C PHE A 4 2.38 -14.53 7.37
N ILE A 5 2.40 -13.36 6.73
CA ILE A 5 1.84 -13.16 5.38
C ILE A 5 2.61 -14.00 4.36
N ALA A 6 3.95 -14.03 4.43
CA ALA A 6 4.78 -14.85 3.55
C ALA A 6 4.45 -16.35 3.69
N LEU A 7 4.29 -16.85 4.92
CA LEU A 7 3.92 -18.23 5.19
C LEU A 7 2.51 -18.55 4.68
N ALA A 8 1.55 -17.65 4.91
CA ALA A 8 0.19 -17.78 4.41
C ALA A 8 0.15 -17.86 2.87
N PHE A 9 0.89 -17.00 2.18
CA PHE A 9 1.00 -17.05 0.72
C PHE A 9 1.72 -18.28 0.20
N MET A 10 2.79 -18.75 0.88
CA MET A 10 3.46 -20.00 0.50
C MET A 10 2.50 -21.19 0.57
N VAL A 11 1.74 -21.31 1.67
CA VAL A 11 0.75 -22.37 1.83
C VAL A 11 -0.34 -22.27 0.78
N PHE A 12 -0.90 -21.07 0.57
CA PHE A 12 -1.93 -20.84 -0.44
C PHE A 12 -1.46 -21.20 -1.85
N ASN A 13 -0.28 -20.71 -2.27
CA ASN A 13 0.28 -21.00 -3.58
C ASN A 13 0.56 -22.49 -3.77
N HIS A 14 1.08 -23.18 -2.74
CA HIS A 14 1.30 -24.62 -2.83
C HIS A 14 -0.01 -25.39 -3.05
N VAL A 15 -1.04 -25.10 -2.24
CA VAL A 15 -2.36 -25.73 -2.39
C VAL A 15 -2.97 -25.41 -3.75
N HIS A 16 -2.88 -24.17 -4.20
CA HIS A 16 -3.42 -23.73 -5.48
C HIS A 16 -2.70 -24.37 -6.68
N ALA A 17 -1.37 -24.46 -6.62
CA ALA A 17 -0.52 -25.08 -7.64
C ALA A 17 -0.82 -26.56 -7.81
N VAL A 18 -0.90 -27.30 -6.70
CA VAL A 18 -1.21 -28.74 -6.68
C VAL A 18 -2.64 -29.00 -7.18
N ARG A 19 -3.62 -28.17 -6.79
CA ARG A 19 -5.02 -28.35 -7.19
C ARG A 19 -5.29 -28.07 -8.68
N HIS A 20 -4.58 -27.12 -9.28
CA HIS A 20 -4.80 -26.73 -10.68
C HIS A 20 -3.81 -27.36 -11.67
N GLY A 21 -2.94 -28.26 -11.19
CA GLY A 21 -2.00 -28.98 -12.06
C GLY A 21 -0.94 -28.08 -12.72
N TYR A 22 -0.58 -26.96 -12.10
CA TYR A 22 0.54 -26.14 -12.57
C TYR A 22 1.83 -26.96 -12.43
N ASN A 23 2.45 -27.27 -13.58
CA ASN A 23 3.71 -28.00 -13.87
C ASN A 23 4.40 -28.82 -12.75
N PRO A 24 4.92 -30.03 -13.03
CA PRO A 24 5.66 -30.82 -12.06
C PRO A 24 6.91 -30.07 -11.55
N PRO A 25 7.29 -30.26 -10.28
CA PRO A 25 8.41 -29.55 -9.67
C PRO A 25 9.69 -29.78 -10.48
N SER A 26 10.27 -28.70 -10.99
CA SER A 26 11.62 -28.73 -11.56
C SER A 26 12.60 -29.14 -10.46
N PRO A 27 13.54 -30.08 -10.71
CA PRO A 27 14.57 -30.40 -9.74
C PRO A 27 15.34 -29.14 -9.34
N MET A 28 15.65 -29.06 -8.04
CA MET A 28 16.29 -27.90 -7.44
C MET A 28 17.75 -27.81 -7.90
N ASP A 29 18.05 -26.83 -8.76
CA ASP A 29 19.39 -26.58 -9.29
C ASP A 29 20.05 -25.44 -8.51
N PHE A 30 20.90 -25.79 -7.56
CA PHE A 30 21.62 -24.82 -6.71
C PHE A 30 22.43 -23.81 -7.51
N ARG A 31 22.95 -24.19 -8.69
CA ARG A 31 23.72 -23.27 -9.54
C ARG A 31 22.81 -22.22 -10.17
N LYS A 32 21.63 -22.63 -10.66
CA LYS A 32 20.62 -21.68 -11.15
C LYS A 32 20.13 -20.76 -10.04
N ILE A 33 19.90 -21.28 -8.84
CA ILE A 33 19.51 -20.46 -7.68
C ILE A 33 20.56 -19.39 -7.39
N ALA A 34 21.84 -19.74 -7.36
CA ALA A 34 22.92 -18.79 -7.11
C ALA A 34 23.01 -17.72 -8.21
N ILE A 35 22.95 -18.11 -9.49
CA ILE A 35 23.01 -17.17 -10.62
C ILE A 35 21.80 -16.23 -10.62
N THR A 36 20.59 -16.75 -10.42
CA THR A 36 19.37 -15.94 -10.33
C THR A 36 19.40 -15.04 -9.10
N GLY A 37 19.92 -15.52 -7.97
CA GLY A 37 20.10 -14.71 -6.76
C GLY A 37 21.02 -13.52 -6.99
N VAL A 38 22.15 -13.72 -7.66
CA VAL A 38 23.07 -12.63 -8.02
C VAL A 38 22.41 -11.65 -9.00
N ASN A 39 21.69 -12.16 -10.01
CA ASN A 39 20.96 -11.33 -10.97
C ASN A 39 19.83 -10.52 -10.32
N ALA A 40 19.29 -10.95 -9.17
CA ALA A 40 18.24 -10.24 -8.44
C ALA A 40 18.75 -9.11 -7.54
N ILE A 41 20.07 -9.04 -7.28
CA ILE A 41 20.66 -8.03 -6.38
C ILE A 41 20.31 -6.61 -6.85
N LEU A 42 20.47 -6.32 -8.15
CA LEU A 42 20.20 -4.99 -8.69
C LEU A 42 18.72 -4.58 -8.54
N PRO A 43 17.72 -5.38 -8.96
CA PRO A 43 16.31 -5.09 -8.69
C PRO A 43 16.00 -4.92 -7.20
N MET A 44 16.62 -5.73 -6.33
CA MET A 44 16.44 -5.63 -4.88
C MET A 44 17.02 -4.35 -4.27
N LEU A 45 17.90 -3.64 -4.96
CA LEU A 45 18.34 -2.32 -4.51
C LEU A 45 17.22 -1.28 -4.60
N THR A 46 16.17 -1.48 -5.42
CA THR A 46 15.06 -0.53 -5.54
C THR A 46 14.38 -0.23 -4.19
N PRO A 47 13.87 -1.22 -3.43
CA PRO A 47 13.29 -0.98 -2.12
C PRO A 47 14.32 -0.45 -1.10
N VAL A 48 15.61 -0.79 -1.26
CA VAL A 48 16.68 -0.27 -0.40
C VAL A 48 16.90 1.23 -0.64
N ILE A 49 16.97 1.66 -1.91
CA ILE A 49 17.08 3.07 -2.30
C ILE A 49 15.89 3.85 -1.74
N LEU A 50 14.67 3.28 -1.85
CA LEU A 50 13.46 3.87 -1.29
C LEU A 50 13.54 4.02 0.24
N LEU A 51 13.84 2.95 0.96
CA LEU A 51 13.87 2.95 2.43
C LEU A 51 14.98 3.83 2.98
N VAL A 52 16.21 3.67 2.48
CA VAL A 52 17.37 4.46 2.92
C VAL A 52 17.15 5.93 2.59
N GLY A 53 16.66 6.23 1.39
CA GLY A 53 16.38 7.60 0.96
C GLY A 53 15.36 8.31 1.84
N ILE A 54 14.31 7.61 2.27
CA ILE A 54 13.25 8.17 3.14
C ILE A 54 13.72 8.24 4.59
N VAL A 55 14.30 7.17 5.14
CA VAL A 55 14.64 7.07 6.57
C VAL A 55 15.80 8.00 6.94
N ASP A 56 16.82 8.11 6.08
CA ASP A 56 17.95 9.01 6.31
C ASP A 56 17.63 10.48 5.98
N GLY A 57 16.42 10.76 5.49
CA GLY A 57 15.94 12.12 5.21
C GLY A 57 16.55 12.76 3.97
N TYR A 58 17.23 11.99 3.11
CA TYR A 58 17.75 12.50 1.84
C TYR A 58 16.64 12.92 0.88
N PHE A 59 15.51 12.20 0.90
CA PHE A 59 14.37 12.44 0.00
C PHE A 59 13.05 12.33 0.76
N THR A 60 12.08 13.13 0.33
CA THR A 60 10.68 12.90 0.72
C THR A 60 10.12 11.63 0.06
N PRO A 61 9.05 11.01 0.59
CA PRO A 61 8.49 9.79 0.00
C PRO A 61 8.14 9.91 -1.49
N THR A 62 7.71 11.10 -1.92
CA THR A 62 7.39 11.41 -3.32
C THR A 62 8.62 11.48 -4.21
N GLU A 63 9.71 12.09 -3.74
CA GLU A 63 10.98 12.15 -4.48
C GLU A 63 11.66 10.79 -4.54
N ALA A 64 11.63 10.04 -3.43
CA ALA A 64 12.17 8.69 -3.34
C ALA A 64 11.47 7.74 -4.32
N ALA A 65 10.14 7.84 -4.46
CA ALA A 65 9.38 7.08 -5.44
C ALA A 65 9.78 7.43 -6.88
N ALA A 66 10.00 8.72 -7.19
CA ALA A 66 10.45 9.15 -8.51
C ALA A 66 11.85 8.61 -8.85
N ILE A 67 12.78 8.66 -7.90
CA ILE A 67 14.14 8.12 -8.07
C ILE A 67 14.09 6.60 -8.25
N ALA A 68 13.30 5.88 -7.46
CA ALA A 68 13.12 4.44 -7.60
C ALA A 68 12.49 4.07 -8.95
N ALA A 69 11.52 4.84 -9.44
CA ALA A 69 10.93 4.66 -10.76
C ALA A 69 11.96 4.89 -11.89
N LEU A 70 12.80 5.92 -11.78
CA LEU A 70 13.89 6.17 -12.73
C LEU A 70 14.94 5.04 -12.70
N TYR A 71 15.31 4.57 -11.51
CA TYR A 71 16.26 3.47 -11.33
C TYR A 71 15.74 2.16 -11.95
N THR A 72 14.48 1.82 -11.66
CA THR A 72 13.85 0.61 -12.24
C THR A 72 13.66 0.73 -13.74
N LEU A 73 13.31 1.91 -14.26
CA LEU A 73 13.22 2.16 -15.69
C LEU A 73 14.59 1.99 -16.37
N PHE A 74 15.66 2.51 -15.77
CA PHE A 74 17.03 2.33 -16.24
C PHE A 74 17.39 0.84 -16.30
N LEU A 75 17.12 0.09 -15.23
CA LEU A 75 17.36 -1.36 -15.19
C LEU A 75 16.56 -2.08 -16.29
N ALA A 76 15.28 -1.78 -16.43
CA ALA A 76 14.39 -2.47 -17.36
C ALA A 76 14.75 -2.19 -18.84
N VAL A 77 15.08 -0.94 -19.19
CA VAL A 77 15.35 -0.55 -20.57
C VAL A 77 16.79 -0.83 -20.98
N ILE A 78 17.77 -0.52 -20.11
CA ILE A 78 19.19 -0.53 -20.49
C ILE A 78 19.87 -1.84 -20.07
N LEU A 79 19.72 -2.25 -18.81
CA LEU A 79 20.46 -3.40 -18.28
C LEU A 79 19.84 -4.74 -18.68
N TYR A 80 18.56 -4.93 -18.37
CA TYR A 80 17.84 -6.17 -18.65
C TYR A 80 17.19 -6.17 -20.03
N ARG A 81 16.98 -4.99 -20.64
CA ARG A 81 16.34 -4.82 -21.96
C ARG A 81 15.00 -5.57 -22.06
N THR A 82 14.25 -5.59 -20.97
CA THR A 82 12.95 -6.23 -20.86
C THR A 82 11.82 -5.35 -21.41
N ILE A 83 12.07 -4.05 -21.58
CA ILE A 83 11.10 -3.07 -22.08
C ILE A 83 11.74 -2.26 -23.20
N LEU A 84 11.02 -2.09 -24.31
CA LEU A 84 11.39 -1.22 -25.42
C LEU A 84 10.92 0.21 -25.16
N LEU A 85 11.71 1.21 -25.59
CA LEU A 85 11.34 2.63 -25.47
C LEU A 85 9.99 2.96 -26.15
N THR A 86 9.63 2.20 -27.17
CA THR A 86 8.34 2.33 -27.88
C THR A 86 7.15 1.88 -27.06
N GLU A 87 7.36 1.08 -26.01
CA GLU A 87 6.31 0.59 -25.10
C GLU A 87 6.04 1.57 -23.95
N LEU A 88 6.95 2.52 -23.71
CA LEU A 88 6.83 3.49 -22.61
C LEU A 88 5.55 4.33 -22.66
N PRO A 89 5.07 4.83 -23.81
CA PRO A 89 3.81 5.55 -23.86
C PRO A 89 2.63 4.71 -23.37
N GLY A 90 2.59 3.42 -23.71
CA GLY A 90 1.55 2.49 -23.23
C GLY A 90 1.61 2.30 -21.72
N ILE A 91 2.80 2.03 -21.18
CA ILE A 91 3.02 1.87 -19.74
C ILE A 91 2.61 3.12 -18.96
N ILE A 92 2.95 4.31 -19.47
CA ILE A 92 2.57 5.59 -18.85
C ILE A 92 1.05 5.76 -18.87
N VAL A 93 0.38 5.45 -19.98
CA VAL A 93 -1.08 5.55 -20.08
C VAL A 93 -1.78 4.59 -19.11
N ASP A 94 -1.33 3.34 -19.01
CA ASP A 94 -1.91 2.36 -18.09
C ASP A 94 -1.70 2.76 -16.62
N THR A 95 -0.51 3.27 -16.30
CA THR A 95 -0.18 3.79 -14.97
C THR A 95 -1.03 5.02 -14.64
N ALA A 96 -1.18 5.94 -15.59
CA ALA A 96 -1.99 7.14 -15.45
C ALA A 96 -3.48 6.82 -15.31
N ARG A 97 -3.99 5.80 -16.02
CA ARG A 97 -5.39 5.34 -15.90
C ARG A 97 -5.67 4.77 -14.52
N THR A 98 -4.76 3.94 -14.00
CA THR A 98 -4.90 3.34 -12.67
C THR A 98 -4.82 4.41 -11.58
N SER A 99 -3.79 5.25 -11.64
CA SER A 99 -3.59 6.36 -10.68
C SER A 99 -4.70 7.41 -10.78
N GLY A 100 -5.15 7.72 -11.99
CA GLY A 100 -6.23 8.68 -12.25
C GLY A 100 -7.57 8.22 -11.70
N THR A 101 -7.86 6.92 -11.76
CA THR A 101 -9.08 6.36 -11.14
C THR A 101 -9.05 6.56 -9.62
N ILE A 102 -7.91 6.29 -8.98
CA ILE A 102 -7.71 6.50 -7.53
C ILE A 102 -7.85 7.99 -7.18
N LEU A 103 -7.19 8.88 -7.95
CA LEU A 103 -7.26 10.32 -7.73
C LEU A 103 -8.66 10.90 -7.97
N PHE A 104 -9.43 10.34 -8.90
CA PHE A 104 -10.81 10.73 -9.13
C PHE A 104 -11.71 10.36 -7.94
N ILE A 105 -11.57 9.14 -7.41
CA ILE A 105 -12.26 8.72 -6.18
C ILE A 105 -11.84 9.62 -5.01
N ALA A 106 -10.55 9.94 -4.89
CA ALA A 106 -10.04 10.86 -3.88
C ALA A 106 -10.63 12.28 -4.00
N ALA A 107 -10.85 12.77 -5.21
CA ALA A 107 -11.45 14.08 -5.44
C ALA A 107 -12.92 14.14 -5.00
N THR A 108 -13.71 13.11 -5.33
CA THR A 108 -15.12 13.02 -4.91
C THR A 108 -15.25 12.74 -3.40
N ALA A 109 -14.33 11.95 -2.84
CA ALA A 109 -14.20 11.71 -1.40
C ALA A 109 -14.05 13.00 -0.59
N LYS A 110 -13.28 13.98 -1.08
CA LYS A 110 -13.14 15.28 -0.40
C LYS A 110 -14.45 16.05 -0.29
N LEU A 111 -15.29 16.00 -1.33
CA LEU A 111 -16.62 16.61 -1.29
C LEU A 111 -17.52 15.87 -0.30
N ALA A 112 -17.50 14.54 -0.30
CA ALA A 112 -18.24 13.73 0.66
C ALA A 112 -17.82 14.01 2.12
N ALA A 113 -16.52 14.14 2.37
CA ALA A 113 -15.99 14.48 3.69
C ALA A 113 -16.51 15.83 4.21
N TRP A 114 -16.62 16.83 3.34
CA TRP A 114 -17.23 18.12 3.69
C TRP A 114 -18.71 17.97 4.05
N VAL A 115 -19.47 17.20 3.25
CA VAL A 115 -20.89 16.93 3.52
C VAL A 115 -21.06 16.19 4.86
N PHE A 116 -20.24 15.18 5.15
CA PHE A 116 -20.29 14.45 6.41
C PHE A 116 -19.97 15.34 7.62
N THR A 117 -19.03 16.27 7.45
CA THR A 117 -18.73 17.26 8.49
C THR A 117 -19.93 18.18 8.71
N TYR A 118 -20.61 18.60 7.64
CA TYR A 118 -21.81 19.44 7.73
C TYR A 118 -23.00 18.72 8.36
N ASP A 119 -23.19 17.43 8.08
CA ASP A 119 -24.24 16.59 8.67
C ASP A 119 -23.98 16.21 10.14
N GLY A 120 -22.81 16.57 10.68
CA GLY A 120 -22.43 16.27 12.06
C GLY A 120 -22.08 14.80 12.30
N LEU A 121 -21.79 14.03 11.25
CA LEU A 121 -21.34 12.64 11.37
C LEU A 121 -20.15 12.45 12.33
N PRO A 122 -19.11 13.31 12.33
CA PRO A 122 -18.03 13.19 13.33
C PRO A 122 -18.56 13.17 14.77
N GLN A 123 -19.55 14.01 15.08
CA GLN A 123 -20.13 14.10 16.42
C GLN A 123 -20.90 12.83 16.82
N GLN A 124 -21.63 12.24 15.86
CA GLN A 124 -22.33 10.98 16.06
C GLN A 124 -21.34 9.83 16.32
N VAL A 125 -20.26 9.77 15.54
CA VAL A 125 -19.18 8.78 15.73
C VAL A 125 -18.51 8.95 17.10
N ALA A 126 -18.24 10.18 17.53
CA ALA A 126 -17.68 10.45 18.87
C ALA A 126 -18.59 9.91 19.99
N THR A 127 -19.90 10.08 19.85
CA THR A 127 -20.88 9.60 20.82
C THR A 127 -20.89 8.06 20.88
N LEU A 128 -20.87 7.40 19.72
CA LEU A 128 -20.82 5.93 19.63
C LEU A 128 -19.51 5.36 20.21
N LEU A 129 -18.38 5.95 19.85
CA LEU A 129 -17.08 5.53 20.37
C LEU A 129 -16.99 5.77 21.88
N GLY A 130 -17.47 6.91 22.38
CA GLY A 130 -17.51 7.21 23.81
C GLY A 130 -18.41 6.27 24.62
N ALA A 131 -19.51 5.78 24.03
CA ALA A 131 -20.40 4.83 24.71
C ALA A 131 -19.79 3.42 24.89
N ILE A 132 -18.88 3.02 24.00
CA ILE A 132 -18.31 1.66 23.95
C ILE A 132 -16.89 1.63 24.53
N SER A 133 -16.18 2.77 24.52
CA SER A 133 -14.78 2.83 24.94
C SER A 133 -14.60 3.14 26.42
N THR A 134 -13.64 2.46 27.05
CA THR A 134 -13.25 2.64 28.45
C THR A 134 -11.93 3.41 28.61
N GLY A 135 -11.32 3.84 27.50
CA GLY A 135 -10.09 4.61 27.49
C GLY A 135 -9.48 4.78 26.08
N PRO A 136 -8.44 5.61 25.93
CA PRO A 136 -7.85 5.96 24.64
C PRO A 136 -7.36 4.76 23.82
N THR A 137 -6.78 3.75 24.48
CA THR A 137 -6.29 2.54 23.82
C THR A 137 -7.41 1.73 23.18
N MET A 138 -8.59 1.66 23.81
CA MET A 138 -9.74 0.95 23.28
C MET A 138 -10.30 1.66 22.04
N VAL A 139 -10.36 3.00 22.06
CA VAL A 139 -10.72 3.82 20.89
C VAL A 139 -9.77 3.54 19.74
N LEU A 140 -8.46 3.52 19.99
CA LEU A 140 -7.45 3.25 18.97
C LEU A 140 -7.64 1.86 18.33
N ILE A 141 -7.89 0.83 19.14
CA ILE A 141 -8.14 -0.55 18.65
C ILE A 141 -9.41 -0.60 17.79
N LEU A 142 -10.50 0.04 18.23
CA LEU A 142 -11.76 0.09 17.48
C LEU A 142 -11.60 0.79 16.13
N VAL A 143 -10.93 1.95 16.13
CA VAL A 143 -10.61 2.70 14.90
C VAL A 143 -9.71 1.87 14.00
N PHE A 144 -8.69 1.20 14.54
CA PHE A 144 -7.78 0.35 13.77
C PHE A 144 -8.51 -0.83 13.10
N LEU A 145 -9.36 -1.54 13.82
CA LEU A 145 -10.17 -2.63 13.26
C LEU A 145 -11.14 -2.13 12.20
N PHE A 146 -11.79 -0.99 12.44
CA PHE A 146 -12.64 -0.34 11.46
C PHE A 146 -11.88 0.03 10.19
N LEU A 147 -10.69 0.64 10.32
CA LEU A 147 -9.82 0.99 9.20
C LEU A 147 -9.31 -0.24 8.43
N ILE A 148 -9.05 -1.37 9.10
CA ILE A 148 -8.74 -2.64 8.41
C ILE A 148 -9.91 -3.05 7.54
N VAL A 149 -11.13 -3.08 8.11
CA VAL A 149 -12.33 -3.50 7.37
C VAL A 149 -12.54 -2.60 6.16
N VAL A 150 -12.48 -1.28 6.34
CA VAL A 150 -12.67 -0.34 5.22
C VAL A 150 -11.52 -0.43 4.20
N GLY A 151 -10.28 -0.55 4.67
CA GLY A 151 -9.09 -0.67 3.81
C GLY A 151 -9.05 -1.96 2.98
N MET A 152 -9.85 -2.99 3.34
CA MET A 152 -10.04 -4.15 2.47
C MET A 152 -10.89 -3.84 1.23
N PHE A 153 -11.77 -2.83 1.29
CA PHE A 153 -12.66 -2.45 0.19
C PHE A 153 -12.20 -1.19 -0.55
N MET A 154 -11.47 -0.31 0.14
CA MET A 154 -11.07 1.00 -0.36
C MET A 154 -9.56 1.11 -0.50
N ASP A 155 -9.13 1.81 -1.55
CA ASP A 155 -7.74 2.25 -1.68
C ASP A 155 -7.34 3.15 -0.50
N ALA A 156 -6.09 3.04 -0.06
CA ALA A 156 -5.57 3.74 1.11
C ALA A 156 -5.72 5.27 1.00
N ILE A 157 -5.50 5.85 -0.19
CA ILE A 157 -5.59 7.30 -0.40
C ILE A 157 -7.05 7.76 -0.31
N ALA A 158 -7.97 7.00 -0.93
CA ALA A 158 -9.39 7.31 -0.87
C ALA A 158 -9.93 7.20 0.56
N ALA A 159 -9.58 6.14 1.28
CA ALA A 159 -9.96 5.95 2.68
C ALA A 159 -9.43 7.09 3.55
N MET A 160 -8.18 7.51 3.35
CA MET A 160 -7.57 8.62 4.08
C MET A 160 -8.37 9.92 3.93
N PHE A 161 -8.78 10.28 2.71
CA PHE A 161 -9.53 11.51 2.47
C PHE A 161 -10.94 11.52 3.07
N ILE A 162 -11.62 10.38 3.14
CA ILE A 162 -12.96 10.30 3.74
C ILE A 162 -12.88 10.17 5.25
N LEU A 163 -12.06 9.25 5.75
CA LEU A 163 -12.15 8.78 7.12
C LEU A 163 -11.38 9.64 8.11
N ILE A 164 -10.25 10.26 7.71
CA ILE A 164 -9.51 11.14 8.63
C ILE A 164 -10.40 12.28 9.17
N PRO A 165 -11.06 13.11 8.35
CA PRO A 165 -11.89 14.19 8.88
C PRO A 165 -13.08 13.68 9.71
N VAL A 166 -13.54 12.45 9.47
CA VAL A 166 -14.65 11.84 10.21
C VAL A 166 -14.20 11.25 11.55
N LEU A 167 -13.03 10.60 11.60
CA LEU A 167 -12.57 9.82 12.76
C LEU A 167 -11.58 10.57 13.65
N LEU A 168 -10.77 11.48 13.08
CA LEU A 168 -9.72 12.17 13.81
C LEU A 168 -10.28 13.09 14.91
N PRO A 169 -11.26 13.99 14.64
CA PRO A 169 -11.78 14.86 15.69
C PRO A 169 -12.40 14.07 16.87
N PRO A 170 -13.22 13.02 16.63
CA PRO A 170 -13.69 12.12 17.67
C PRO A 170 -12.57 11.46 18.47
N ALA A 171 -11.57 10.89 17.80
CA ALA A 171 -10.47 10.21 18.46
C ALA A 171 -9.69 11.15 19.40
N VAL A 172 -9.37 12.37 18.92
CA VAL A 172 -8.66 13.38 19.72
C VAL A 172 -9.49 13.83 20.92
N SER A 173 -10.80 14.05 20.74
CA SER A 173 -11.69 14.41 21.86
C SER A 173 -11.81 13.33 22.93
N LEU A 174 -11.58 12.06 22.58
CA LEU A 174 -11.56 10.91 23.49
C LEU A 174 -10.15 10.62 24.06
N GLY A 175 -9.19 11.52 23.84
CA GLY A 175 -7.84 11.45 24.43
C GLY A 175 -6.84 10.61 23.65
N VAL A 176 -7.10 10.29 22.38
CA VAL A 176 -6.12 9.69 21.48
C VAL A 176 -5.19 10.78 20.95
N ASP A 177 -3.89 10.64 21.18
CA ASP A 177 -2.89 11.53 20.59
C ASP A 177 -2.84 11.30 19.07
N PRO A 178 -2.95 12.36 18.23
CA PRO A 178 -2.82 12.23 16.79
C PRO A 178 -1.39 11.96 16.30
N MET A 179 -0.37 12.02 17.17
CA MET A 179 1.05 11.86 16.85
C MET A 179 1.65 10.55 17.37
#